data_AF-A0AAV0RIC7-F1
#
_entry.id   AF-A0AAV0RIC7-F1
#
_cell.length_a   1.000
_cell.length_b   1.000
_cell.length_c   1.000
_cell.angle_alpha   90.00
_cell.angle_beta   90.00
_cell.angle_gamma   90.00
#
_symmetry.space_group_name_H-M   'P 1'
#
loop_
_entity.id
_entity.type
_entity.pdbx_description
1 polymer ?
#
loop_
_entity_poly.entity_id
_entity_poly.type
_entity_poly.pdbx_seq_one_letter_code
_entity_poly.pdbx_strand_id
1 'polypeptide(L)'
;MKGKLKLGTKILKEGGWENVFKQIFGQNEGEEQLLKASQCYLSTTTGPIAGILFISTLKVAFCSDMPIAVHAPCGKLLIRWPYKVHIFIMIESKLLR
;
A
#
# COMPACT_ATOMS: atom_id res chain seq x y z
N MET A 1 14.21 2.15 -16.35
CA MET A 1 14.72 2.74 -15.08
C MET A 1 13.79 3.76 -14.38
N LYS A 2 12.67 4.20 -14.96
CA LYS A 2 11.84 5.32 -14.42
C LYS A 2 11.07 5.04 -13.11
N GLY A 3 10.93 3.78 -12.68
CA GLY A 3 10.18 3.40 -11.46
C GLY A 3 10.96 3.56 -10.15
N LYS A 4 12.26 3.23 -10.14
CA LYS A 4 13.10 3.25 -8.92
C LYS A 4 13.31 4.65 -8.33
N LEU A 5 13.40 5.68 -9.19
CA LEU A 5 13.64 7.06 -8.77
C LEU A 5 12.43 7.66 -8.02
N LYS A 6 11.19 7.37 -8.48
CA LYS A 6 9.98 7.91 -7.85
C LYS A 6 9.78 7.39 -6.43
N LEU A 7 10.11 6.12 -6.20
CA LEU A 7 9.94 5.47 -4.90
C LEU A 7 10.94 6.02 -3.88
N GLY A 8 12.22 6.14 -4.27
CA GLY A 8 13.27 6.75 -3.45
C GLY A 8 12.92 8.19 -3.07
N THR A 9 12.43 9.00 -4.02
CA THR A 9 11.97 10.37 -3.72
C THR A 9 10.79 10.42 -2.75
N LYS A 10 9.88 9.43 -2.81
CA LYS A 10 8.71 9.38 -1.91
C LYS A 10 9.13 9.05 -0.48
N ILE A 11 10.06 8.12 -0.30
CA ILE A 11 10.61 7.77 1.02
C ILE A 11 11.34 8.98 1.62
N LEU A 12 12.16 9.66 0.84
CA LEU A 12 12.89 10.86 1.29
C LEU A 12 11.94 11.99 1.67
N LYS A 13 10.93 12.26 0.84
CA LYS A 13 9.95 13.33 1.08
C LYS A 13 9.13 13.08 2.34
N GLU A 14 8.65 11.87 2.54
CA GLU A 14 7.79 11.54 3.68
C GLU A 14 8.60 11.18 4.94
N GLY A 15 9.92 11.03 4.85
CA GLY A 15 10.78 10.75 6.01
C GLY A 15 10.83 9.28 6.43
N GLY A 16 10.62 8.34 5.50
CA GLY A 16 10.71 6.91 5.76
C GLY A 16 9.46 6.12 5.38
N TRP A 17 9.57 4.79 5.40
CA TRP A 17 8.47 3.90 5.00
C TRP A 17 7.26 3.96 5.92
N GLU A 18 7.47 4.22 7.20
CA GLU A 18 6.39 4.33 8.18
C GLU A 18 5.45 5.50 7.86
N ASN A 19 6.01 6.66 7.51
CA ASN A 19 5.23 7.83 7.13
C ASN A 19 4.55 7.63 5.77
N VAL A 20 5.24 7.01 4.81
CA VAL A 20 4.62 6.60 3.53
C VAL A 20 3.43 5.67 3.78
N PHE A 21 3.57 4.70 4.68
CA PHE A 21 2.51 3.77 5.03
C PHE A 21 1.30 4.50 5.65
N LYS A 22 1.53 5.35 6.66
CA LYS A 22 0.48 6.15 7.32
C LYS A 22 -0.25 7.07 6.32
N GLN A 23 0.48 7.71 5.41
CA GLN A 23 -0.10 8.56 4.36
C GLN A 23 -1.00 7.77 3.39
N ILE A 24 -0.63 6.53 3.05
CA ILE A 24 -1.36 5.72 2.05
C ILE A 24 -2.59 5.04 2.64
N PHE A 25 -2.48 4.50 3.85
CA PHE A 25 -3.47 3.61 4.48
C PHE A 25 -4.15 4.19 5.73
N GLY A 26 -3.83 5.44 6.10
CA GLY A 26 -4.29 6.05 7.33
C GLY A 26 -3.55 5.52 8.55
N GLN A 27 -3.53 6.31 9.61
CA GLN A 27 -3.07 5.90 10.92
C GLN A 27 -4.28 5.46 11.74
N ASN A 28 -4.28 4.23 12.23
CA ASN A 28 -5.10 3.91 13.42
C ASN A 28 -4.40 4.59 14.60
N GLU A 29 -5.11 5.47 15.32
CA GLU A 29 -4.53 6.20 16.45
C GLU A 29 -3.91 5.21 17.46
N GLY A 30 -2.61 5.34 17.69
CA GLY A 30 -1.92 4.81 18.87
C GLY A 30 -1.17 3.48 18.77
N GLU A 31 -1.54 2.52 17.92
CA GLU A 31 -1.07 1.12 18.11
C GLU A 31 -0.45 0.42 16.89
N GLU A 32 -0.58 0.99 15.70
CA GLU A 32 -0.10 0.33 14.48
C GLU A 32 1.37 0.65 14.17
N GLN A 33 2.24 -0.37 14.21
CA GLN A 33 3.67 -0.26 13.88
C GLN A 33 3.98 -0.96 12.57
N LEU A 34 4.71 -0.29 11.69
CA LEU A 34 5.19 -0.91 10.44
C LEU A 34 6.39 -1.81 10.74
N LEU A 35 6.27 -3.10 10.45
CA LEU A 35 7.32 -4.11 10.65
C LEU A 35 8.22 -4.24 9.42
N LYS A 36 7.62 -4.22 8.21
CA LYS A 36 8.35 -4.39 6.96
C LYS A 36 7.71 -3.64 5.81
N ALA A 37 8.55 -3.08 4.96
CA ALA A 37 8.20 -2.70 3.59
C ALA A 37 9.12 -3.43 2.61
N SER A 38 8.57 -4.02 1.55
CA SER A 38 9.34 -4.75 0.55
C SER A 38 8.70 -4.68 -0.84
N GLN A 39 9.53 -4.76 -1.88
CA GLN A 39 9.04 -4.85 -3.26
C GLN A 39 8.32 -6.17 -3.49
N CYS A 40 7.15 -6.11 -4.11
CA CYS A 40 6.27 -7.25 -4.33
C CYS A 40 5.49 -7.09 -5.64
N TYR A 41 5.07 -8.21 -6.23
CA TYR A 41 4.13 -8.23 -7.33
C TYR A 41 2.81 -8.84 -6.85
N LEU A 42 1.70 -8.11 -7.03
CA LEU A 42 0.36 -8.63 -6.80
C LEU A 42 -0.12 -9.34 -8.06
N SER A 43 -0.34 -10.65 -7.98
CA SER A 43 -0.89 -11.42 -9.10
C SER A 43 -2.36 -11.06 -9.31
N THR A 44 -2.73 -10.71 -10.53
CA THR A 44 -4.13 -10.47 -10.92
C THR A 44 -4.46 -11.25 -12.20
N THR A 45 -5.74 -11.31 -12.56
CA THR A 45 -6.21 -12.02 -13.76
C THR A 45 -5.66 -11.43 -15.06
N THR A 46 -5.29 -10.15 -15.06
CA THR A 46 -4.67 -9.47 -16.22
C THR A 46 -3.14 -9.43 -16.14
N GLY A 47 -2.54 -10.08 -15.14
CA GLY A 47 -1.10 -10.17 -14.94
C GLY A 47 -0.61 -9.59 -13.60
N PRO A 48 0.70 -9.67 -13.32
CA PRO A 48 1.29 -9.17 -12.08
C PRO A 48 1.38 -7.64 -12.06
N ILE A 49 1.05 -7.03 -10.93
CA ILE A 49 1.15 -5.59 -10.68
C ILE A 49 2.30 -5.33 -9.72
N ALA A 50 3.30 -4.57 -10.14
CA ALA A 50 4.42 -4.17 -9.28
C ALA A 50 3.97 -3.17 -8.20
N GLY A 51 4.47 -3.35 -6.98
CA GLY A 51 4.21 -2.45 -5.88
C GLY A 51 5.02 -2.75 -4.63
N ILE A 52 4.53 -2.20 -3.51
CA ILE A 52 5.14 -2.36 -2.20
C ILE A 52 4.16 -3.07 -1.28
N LEU A 53 4.66 -4.13 -0.67
CA LEU A 53 4.02 -4.84 0.43
C LEU A 53 4.48 -4.23 1.75
N PHE A 54 3.51 -3.77 2.53
CA PHE A 54 3.66 -3.30 3.89
C PHE A 54 3.09 -4.36 4.84
N ILE A 55 3.87 -4.71 5.86
CA ILE A 55 3.45 -5.59 6.95
C ILE A 55 3.53 -4.75 8.22
N SER A 56 2.41 -4.56 8.89
CA SER A 56 2.34 -3.90 10.19
C SER A 56 1.90 -4.89 11.26
N THR A 57 1.82 -4.42 12.51
CA THR A 57 1.26 -5.17 13.64
C THR A 57 -0.23 -5.46 13.50
N LEU A 58 -0.96 -4.73 12.65
CA LEU A 58 -2.42 -4.83 12.53
C LEU A 58 -2.91 -5.23 11.13
N LYS A 59 -2.12 -5.04 10.08
CA LYS A 59 -2.55 -5.33 8.70
C LYS A 59 -1.40 -5.69 7.77
N VAL A 60 -1.73 -6.46 6.74
CA VAL A 60 -0.91 -6.58 5.53
C VAL A 60 -1.53 -5.67 4.48
N ALA A 61 -0.73 -4.81 3.86
CA ALA A 61 -1.21 -3.87 2.85
C ALA A 61 -0.31 -3.84 1.62
N PHE A 62 -0.92 -3.69 0.46
CA PHE A 62 -0.24 -3.56 -0.83
C PHE A 62 -0.64 -2.25 -1.51
N CYS A 63 0.34 -1.54 -2.05
CA CYS A 63 0.12 -0.37 -2.92
C CYS A 63 0.95 -0.52 -4.20
N SER A 64 0.31 -0.39 -5.36
CA SER A 64 1.01 -0.41 -6.65
C SER A 64 1.99 0.76 -6.79
N ASP A 65 3.11 0.55 -7.49
CA ASP A 65 4.11 1.59 -7.76
C ASP A 65 3.55 2.73 -8.64
N MET A 66 2.65 2.37 -9.55
CA MET A 66 2.06 3.27 -10.54
C MET A 66 0.53 3.21 -10.48
N PRO A 67 -0.16 4.36 -10.63
CA PRO A 67 -1.60 4.39 -10.75
C PRO A 67 -2.10 3.60 -11.95
N ILE A 68 -3.19 2.86 -11.77
CA ILE A 68 -3.88 2.11 -12.82
C ILE A 68 -5.01 2.97 -13.36
N ALA A 69 -5.18 2.95 -14.68
CA ALA A 69 -6.28 3.65 -15.33
C ALA A 69 -7.57 2.84 -15.16
N VAL A 70 -8.59 3.46 -14.59
CA VAL A 70 -9.95 2.93 -14.50
C VAL A 70 -10.90 3.86 -15.26
N HIS A 71 -11.84 3.24 -15.96
CA HIS A 71 -12.90 3.97 -16.64
C HIS A 71 -13.92 4.44 -15.60
N ALA A 72 -14.16 5.75 -15.54
CA ALA A 72 -15.27 6.27 -14.74
C ALA A 72 -16.61 5.75 -15.29
N PRO A 73 -17.62 5.49 -14.43
CA PRO A 73 -18.95 5.04 -14.86
C PRO A 73 -19.62 5.96 -15.90
N CYS A 74 -19.23 7.24 -15.93
CA CYS A 74 -19.75 8.23 -16.87
C CYS A 74 -19.10 8.20 -18.27
N GLY A 75 -18.22 7.22 -18.55
CA GLY A 75 -17.66 6.94 -19.89
C GLY A 75 -16.68 7.97 -20.44
N LYS A 76 -16.49 9.12 -19.76
CA LYS A 76 -15.71 10.25 -20.29
C LYS A 76 -14.39 10.54 -19.58
N LEU A 77 -14.14 9.97 -18.40
CA LEU A 77 -12.94 10.29 -17.61
C LEU A 77 -12.13 9.03 -17.29
N LEU A 78 -10.88 8.99 -17.75
CA LEU A 78 -9.87 8.04 -17.29
C LEU A 78 -9.35 8.54 -15.95
N ILE A 79 -9.71 7.85 -14.86
CA ILE A 79 -9.21 8.19 -13.54
C ILE A 79 -8.04 7.25 -13.22
N ARG A 80 -6.97 7.81 -12.66
CA ARG A 80 -5.75 7.08 -12.33
C ARG A 80 -5.58 7.01 -10.83
N TRP A 81 -5.80 5.82 -10.27
CA TRP A 81 -5.61 5.56 -8.83
C TRP A 81 -4.59 4.45 -8.61
N PRO A 82 -3.74 4.53 -7.58
CA PRO A 82 -2.95 3.38 -7.18
C PRO A 82 -3.87 2.24 -6.76
N TYR A 83 -3.54 1.03 -7.17
CA TYR A 83 -4.22 -0.17 -6.71
C TYR A 83 -3.80 -0.43 -5.26
N LYS A 84 -4.78 -0.43 -4.35
CA LYS A 84 -4.57 -0.58 -2.92
C LYS A 84 -5.36 -1.77 -2.41
N VAL A 85 -4.71 -2.61 -1.61
CA VAL A 85 -5.34 -3.71 -0.88
C VAL A 85 -4.84 -3.64 0.55
N HIS A 86 -5.69 -3.85 1.54
CA HIS A 86 -5.26 -4.06 2.91
C HIS A 86 -6.16 -5.08 3.58
N ILE A 87 -5.55 -5.95 4.37
CA ILE A 87 -6.22 -7.01 5.10
C ILE A 87 -5.77 -6.87 6.56
N PHE A 88 -6.72 -6.61 7.45
CA PHE A 88 -6.45 -6.60 8.88
C PHE A 88 -6.14 -8.01 9.35
N ILE A 89 -5.06 -8.15 10.09
CA ILE A 89 -4.68 -9.40 10.74
C ILE A 89 -5.32 -9.35 12.13
N MET A 90 -6.39 -10.12 12.34
CA MET A 90 -6.88 -10.33 13.70
C MET A 90 -5.90 -11.24 14.43
N ILE A 91 -5.11 -10.67 15.33
CA ILE A 91 -4.40 -11.46 16.34
C ILE A 91 -5.45 -11.74 17.43
N GLU A 92 -5.88 -12.99 17.57
CA GLU A 92 -6.62 -13.44 18.76
C GLU A 92 -5.70 -13.37 19.98
N SER A 93 -5.48 -12.17 20.53
CA SER A 93 -4.83 -11.97 21.82
C SER A 93 -5.82 -11.51 22.90
N LYS A 94 -7.13 -11.47 22.58
CA LYS A 94 -8.19 -11.17 23.55
C LYS A 94 -8.85 -12.40 24.19
N LEU A 95 -8.40 -13.64 23.92
CA LEU A 95 -8.95 -14.84 24.56
C LEU A 95 -8.16 -15.32 25.81
N LEU A 96 -7.18 -14.55 26.29
CA LEU A 96 -6.35 -14.91 27.46
C LEU A 96 -6.16 -13.75 28.46
N ARG A 97 -7.16 -12.89 28.64
CA ARG A 97 -7.25 -12.02 29.83
C ARG A 97 -8.61 -12.17 30.49
#